data_AF-A0A1H3TEQ2-F1
#
_entry.id   AF-A0A1H3TEQ2-F1
#
_cell.length_a   1.000
_cell.length_b   1.000
_cell.length_c   1.000
_cell.angle_alpha   90.00
_cell.angle_beta   90.00
_cell.angle_gamma   90.00
#
_symmetry.space_group_name_H-M   'P 1'
#
loop_
_entity.id
_entity.type
_entity.pdbx_description
1 polymer ?
#
loop_
_entity_poly.entity_id
_entity_poly.type
_entity_poly.pdbx_seq_one_letter_code
_entity_poly.pdbx_strand_id
1 'polypeptide(L)'
;MSLSLVAAHVLTTAGQYAGLLPDPDPVAPPGFEGVATILSWAKWVGLIAAILALIAVAVMFMFNSRRGEGGEHIKTFVAILIGVMIIGAATALVGFLSGS
;
A
#
# COMPACT_ATOMS: atom_id res chain seq x y z
N MET A 1 9.55 27.02 -32.60
CA MET A 1 9.40 26.35 -31.29
C MET A 1 7.96 26.55 -30.86
N SER A 2 7.15 25.50 -30.81
CA SER A 2 5.71 25.60 -30.58
C SER A 2 5.37 25.98 -29.13
N LEU A 3 4.28 26.72 -28.93
CA LEU A 3 3.77 27.12 -27.61
C LEU A 3 3.59 25.94 -26.65
N SER A 4 3.27 24.75 -27.17
CA SER A 4 3.15 23.51 -26.40
C SER A 4 4.46 23.06 -25.72
N LEU A 5 5.60 23.30 -26.36
CA LEU A 5 6.91 22.93 -25.82
C LEU A 5 7.34 23.87 -24.69
N VAL A 6 6.99 25.16 -24.80
CA VAL A 6 7.24 26.14 -23.74
C VAL A 6 6.40 25.81 -22.51
N ALA A 7 5.12 25.47 -22.68
CA ALA A 7 4.25 25.07 -21.58
C ALA A 7 4.74 23.81 -20.86
N ALA A 8 5.19 22.79 -21.60
CA ALA A 8 5.77 21.57 -21.02
C ALA A 8 7.06 21.85 -20.24
N HIS A 9 7.90 22.77 -20.74
CA HIS A 9 9.13 23.16 -20.05
C HIS A 9 8.83 23.92 -18.76
N VAL A 10 7.90 24.89 -18.78
CA VAL A 10 7.48 25.63 -17.58
C VAL A 10 6.93 24.69 -16.50
N LEU A 11 6.12 23.69 -16.88
CA LEU A 11 5.56 22.71 -15.94
C LEU A 11 6.65 21.82 -15.32
N THR A 12 7.63 21.41 -16.13
CA THR A 12 8.76 20.59 -15.65
C THR A 12 9.65 21.38 -14.70
N THR A 13 10.00 22.61 -15.06
CA THR A 13 10.83 23.48 -14.22
C THR A 13 10.10 23.88 -12.93
N ALA A 14 8.78 24.15 -12.99
CA ALA A 14 7.96 24.37 -11.79
C ALA A 14 7.97 23.16 -10.83
N GLY A 15 7.88 21.93 -11.36
CA GLY A 15 8.03 20.71 -10.56
C GLY A 15 9.41 20.56 -9.91
N GLN A 16 10.47 21.04 -10.58
CA GLN A 16 11.83 21.04 -10.02
C GLN A 16 12.01 22.03 -8.87
N TYR A 17 11.31 23.18 -8.91
CA TYR A 17 11.33 24.14 -7.81
C TYR A 17 10.54 23.68 -6.58
N ALA A 18 9.53 22.82 -6.76
CA ALA A 18 8.80 22.21 -5.64
C ALA A 18 9.71 21.30 -4.78
N GLY A 19 10.72 20.66 -5.38
CA GLY A 19 11.73 19.88 -4.66
C GLY A 19 12.89 20.69 -4.07
N LEU A 20 12.93 22.01 -4.31
CA LEU A 20 13.94 22.94 -3.76
C LEU A 20 13.47 23.66 -2.51
N LEU A 21 12.17 23.61 -2.20
CA LEU A 21 11.67 24.03 -0.90
C LEU A 21 12.20 23.03 0.13
N PRO A 22 12.89 23.49 1.19
CA PRO A 22 13.16 22.65 2.34
C PRO A 22 11.81 22.26 2.94
N ASP A 23 11.34 21.06 2.61
CA ASP A 23 10.19 20.44 3.24
C ASP A 23 10.68 19.93 4.60
N PRO A 24 10.28 20.54 5.73
CA PRO A 24 10.67 20.01 7.03
C PRO A 24 10.08 18.61 7.16
N ASP A 25 10.90 17.63 7.53
CA ASP A 25 10.43 16.28 7.79
C ASP A 25 9.17 16.33 8.68
N PRO A 26 8.10 15.60 8.35
CA PRO A 26 6.93 15.47 9.22
C PRO A 26 7.32 14.91 10.60
N VAL A 27 7.69 15.79 11.53
CA VAL A 27 8.04 15.41 12.89
C VAL A 27 6.75 15.18 13.67
N ALA A 28 6.54 13.93 14.09
CA ALA A 28 5.43 13.58 14.96
C ALA A 28 5.52 14.40 16.27
N PRO A 29 4.41 14.99 16.75
CA PRO A 29 4.42 15.77 17.98
C PRO A 29 4.85 14.91 19.18
N PRO A 30 5.65 15.46 20.11
CA PRO A 30 6.21 14.72 21.24
C PRO A 30 5.10 14.03 22.05
N GLY A 31 5.24 12.71 22.27
CA GLY A 31 4.24 11.86 22.94
C GLY A 31 3.55 10.82 22.03
N PHE A 32 3.68 10.90 20.70
CA PHE A 32 3.13 9.91 19.76
C PHE A 32 4.02 8.69 19.50
N GLU A 33 5.17 8.59 20.16
CA GLU A 33 6.15 7.51 19.97
C GLU A 33 5.58 6.11 20.31
N GLY A 34 4.71 6.02 21.32
CA GLY A 34 4.00 4.78 21.65
C GLY A 34 3.01 4.34 20.56
N VAL A 35 2.32 5.31 19.93
CA VAL A 35 1.39 5.04 18.82
C VAL A 35 2.17 4.59 17.58
N ALA A 36 3.29 5.25 17.27
CA ALA A 36 4.18 4.84 16.19
C ALA A 36 4.72 3.42 16.40
N THR A 37 5.07 3.06 17.63
CA THR A 37 5.51 1.70 17.98
C THR A 37 4.41 0.68 17.72
N ILE A 38 3.20 0.90 18.24
CA ILE A 38 2.05 0.00 18.03
C ILE A 38 1.74 -0.15 16.54
N LEU A 39 1.78 0.94 15.79
CA LEU A 39 1.52 0.94 14.35
C LEU A 39 2.59 0.15 13.59
N SER A 40 3.85 0.22 14.01
CA SER A 40 4.95 -0.57 13.47
C SER A 40 4.70 -2.08 13.68
N TRP A 41 4.32 -2.49 14.90
CA TRP A 41 3.93 -3.88 15.17
C TRP A 41 2.72 -4.31 14.34
N ALA A 42 1.70 -3.45 14.22
CA ALA A 42 0.52 -3.72 13.43
C ALA A 42 0.83 -3.95 11.94
N LYS A 43 1.77 -3.18 11.35
CA LYS A 43 2.23 -3.39 9.97
C LYS A 43 2.81 -4.78 9.77
N TRP A 44 3.72 -5.20 10.65
CA TRP A 44 4.36 -6.52 10.56
C TRP A 44 3.38 -7.66 10.79
N VAL A 45 2.52 -7.57 11.80
CA VAL A 45 1.49 -8.58 12.07
C VAL A 45 0.50 -8.67 10.91
N GLY A 46 0.06 -7.53 10.36
CA GLY A 46 -0.84 -7.48 9.21
C GLY A 46 -0.24 -8.10 7.95
N LEU A 47 1.04 -7.82 7.65
CA LEU A 47 1.74 -8.42 6.51
C LEU A 47 1.93 -9.93 6.67
N ILE A 48 2.33 -10.39 7.86
CA ILE A 48 2.47 -11.84 8.13
C ILE A 48 1.11 -12.54 7.98
N ALA A 49 0.04 -11.98 8.55
CA ALA A 49 -1.30 -12.53 8.44
C ALA A 49 -1.80 -12.58 6.98
N ALA A 50 -1.55 -11.53 6.20
CA ALA A 50 -1.88 -11.47 4.77
C ALA A 50 -1.18 -12.58 3.98
N ILE A 51 0.10 -12.82 4.25
CA ILE A 51 0.88 -13.90 3.61
C ILE A 51 0.31 -15.27 3.95
N LEU A 52 0.00 -15.52 5.24
CA LEU A 52 -0.58 -16.80 5.66
C LEU A 52 -1.95 -17.05 5.02
N ALA A 53 -2.78 -16.01 4.90
CA ALA A 53 -4.09 -16.12 4.23
C ALA A 53 -3.94 -16.46 2.74
N LEU A 54 -3.01 -15.82 2.02
CA LEU A 54 -2.72 -16.13 0.62
C LEU A 54 -2.26 -17.58 0.42
N ILE A 55 -1.37 -18.07 1.30
CA ILE A 55 -0.90 -19.46 1.27
C ILE A 55 -2.05 -20.44 1.50
N ALA A 56 -2.90 -20.19 2.50
CA ALA A 56 -4.05 -21.04 2.79
C ALA A 56 -5.02 -21.15 1.61
N VAL A 57 -5.28 -20.05 0.91
CA VAL A 57 -6.13 -20.06 -0.30
C VAL A 57 -5.47 -20.81 -1.45
N ALA A 58 -4.17 -20.61 -1.67
CA ALA A 58 -3.43 -21.32 -2.71
C ALA A 58 -3.51 -22.85 -2.52
N VAL A 59 -3.33 -23.30 -1.26
CA VAL A 59 -3.46 -24.71 -0.89
C VAL A 59 -4.89 -25.22 -1.11
N MET A 60 -5.91 -24.45 -0.71
CA MET A 60 -7.32 -24.81 -0.92
C MET A 60 -7.65 -24.96 -2.42
N PHE A 61 -7.15 -24.07 -3.27
CA PHE A 61 -7.39 -24.10 -4.71
C PHE A 61 -6.74 -25.32 -5.38
N MET A 62 -5.54 -25.72 -4.90
CA MET A 62 -4.83 -26.91 -5.39
C MET A 62 -5.65 -28.19 -5.20
N PHE A 63 -6.34 -28.34 -4.06
CA PHE A 63 -7.17 -29.52 -3.81
C PHE A 63 -8.49 -29.50 -4.58
N ASN A 64 -9.13 -28.33 -4.69
CA ASN A 64 -10.46 -28.22 -5.30
C ASN A 64 -10.42 -28.16 -6.84
N SER A 65 -9.25 -27.88 -7.43
CA SER A 65 -9.03 -27.93 -8.88
C SER A 65 -9.38 -29.29 -9.50
N ARG A 66 -9.26 -30.38 -8.74
CA ARG A 66 -9.49 -31.76 -9.21
C ARG A 66 -10.97 -32.14 -9.34
N ARG A 67 -11.88 -31.36 -8.75
CA ARG A 67 -13.32 -31.70 -8.65
C ARG A 67 -14.22 -30.91 -9.59
N GLY A 68 -13.66 -29.96 -10.34
CA GLY A 68 -14.44 -29.10 -11.25
C GLY A 68 -15.28 -28.02 -10.53
N GLU A 69 -15.18 -27.91 -9.20
CA GLU A 69 -15.94 -26.97 -8.35
C GLU A 69 -15.18 -25.64 -8.13
N GLY A 70 -14.25 -25.28 -9.01
CA GLY A 70 -13.37 -24.12 -8.84
C GLY A 70 -14.12 -22.79 -8.68
N GLY A 71 -15.31 -22.66 -9.26
CA GLY A 71 -16.12 -21.44 -9.23
C GLY A 71 -16.64 -21.04 -7.84
N GLU A 72 -16.88 -22.00 -6.94
CA GLU A 72 -17.43 -21.71 -5.61
C GLU A 72 -16.37 -21.08 -4.69
N HIS A 73 -15.11 -21.43 -4.91
CA HIS A 73 -13.98 -20.93 -4.12
C HIS A 73 -13.42 -19.59 -4.60
N ILE A 74 -13.78 -19.14 -5.82
CA ILE A 74 -13.39 -17.82 -6.34
C ILE A 74 -13.86 -16.70 -5.42
N LYS A 75 -15.04 -16.82 -4.80
CA LYS A 75 -15.55 -15.81 -3.86
C LYS A 75 -14.64 -15.66 -2.64
N THR A 76 -14.12 -16.77 -2.12
CA THR A 76 -13.19 -16.77 -0.97
C THR A 76 -11.84 -16.17 -1.38
N PHE A 77 -11.35 -16.50 -2.57
CA PHE A 77 -10.12 -15.93 -3.11
C PHE A 77 -10.22 -14.41 -3.32
N VAL A 78 -11.29 -13.92 -3.95
CA VAL A 78 -11.53 -12.49 -4.16
C VAL A 78 -11.64 -11.74 -2.83
N ALA A 79 -12.36 -12.30 -1.85
CA ALA A 79 -12.46 -11.69 -0.52
C ALA A 79 -11.09 -11.51 0.15
N ILE A 80 -10.20 -12.50 0.02
CA ILE A 80 -8.85 -12.43 0.59
C ILE A 80 -7.97 -11.44 -0.17
N LEU A 81 -8.04 -11.40 -1.50
CA LEU A 81 -7.33 -10.38 -2.29
C LEU A 81 -7.75 -8.95 -1.92
N ILE A 82 -9.06 -8.72 -1.71
CA ILE A 82 -9.57 -7.42 -1.24
C ILE A 82 -9.00 -7.09 0.14
N GLY A 83 -8.94 -8.07 1.05
CA GLY A 83 -8.32 -7.91 2.36
C GLY A 83 -6.84 -7.50 2.28
N VAL A 84 -6.06 -8.17 1.43
CA VAL A 84 -4.63 -7.83 1.22
C VAL A 84 -4.49 -6.42 0.61
N MET A 85 -5.35 -6.04 -0.33
CA MET A 85 -5.34 -4.70 -0.92
C MET A 85 -5.63 -3.61 0.12
N ILE A 86 -6.58 -3.83 1.02
CA ILE A 86 -6.90 -2.89 2.11
C ILE A 86 -5.71 -2.74 3.06
N ILE A 87 -5.04 -3.85 3.42
CA ILE A 87 -3.83 -3.81 4.26
C ILE A 87 -2.74 -3.00 3.55
N GLY A 88 -2.49 -3.26 2.26
CA GLY A 88 -1.54 -2.49 1.47
C GLY A 88 -1.86 -0.99 1.44
N ALA A 89 -3.11 -0.63 1.16
CA ALA A 89 -3.57 0.75 1.14
C ALA A 89 -3.41 1.44 2.51
N ALA A 90 -3.71 0.75 3.61
CA ALA A 90 -3.50 1.26 4.95
C ALA A 90 -2.02 1.52 5.24
N THR A 91 -1.12 0.62 4.84
CA THR A 91 0.33 0.82 5.03
C THR A 91 0.87 2.01 4.24
N ALA A 92 0.38 2.24 3.02
CA ALA A 92 0.76 3.36 2.18
C ALA A 92 0.24 4.69 2.74
N LEU A 93 -1.01 4.71 3.22
CA LEU A 93 -1.61 5.88 3.86
C LEU A 93 -0.85 6.30 5.13
N VAL A 94 -0.45 5.32 5.95
CA VAL A 94 0.37 5.59 7.13
C VAL A 94 1.72 6.19 6.74
N GLY A 95 2.40 5.65 5.73
CA GLY A 95 3.68 6.21 5.26
C GLY A 95 3.56 7.65 4.77
N PHE A 96 2.49 7.93 4.01
CA PHE A 96 2.18 9.27 3.54
C PHE A 96 1.96 10.26 4.69
N LEU A 97 1.24 9.85 5.75
CA LEU A 97 0.99 10.70 6.91
C LEU A 97 2.21 10.85 7.83
N SER A 98 3.10 9.86 7.89
CA SER A 98 4.33 9.91 8.69
C SER A 98 5.53 10.53 7.98
N GLY A 99 5.39 10.94 6.71
CA GLY A 99 6.49 11.52 5.93
C GLY A 99 7.61 10.54 5.58
N SER A 100 7.33 9.24 5.55
CA SER A 100 8.30 8.16 5.30
C SER A 100 8.03 7.41 4.01
#